data_AF-A0A9P5R032-F1
#
_entry.id   AF-A0A9P5R032-F1
#
_cell.length_a   1.000
_cell.length_b   1.000
_cell.length_c   1.000
_cell.angle_alpha   90.00
_cell.angle_beta   90.00
_cell.angle_gamma   90.00
#
_symmetry.space_group_name_H-M   'P 1'
#
loop_
_entity.id
_entity.type
_entity.pdbx_description
1 polymer ?
#
loop_
_entity_poly.entity_id
_entity_poly.type
_entity_poly.pdbx_seq_one_letter_code
_entity_poly.pdbx_strand_id
1 'polypeptide(L)'
;MTDNPLTLFCLVDGEATANAFSVKISLRDTVDDLKDLIKTKKSPEFDDVAADKLTLWRVSIPVATNKHKPIVLNEFESAAELDPTDDVSDVFEETPPKKTIHIIVQRPPPEHTPIPARVSTPLSGHLSDESRPASPTDIRADLDKIADEFFSPASRIITFVNEFVQGSYDMPVTKGSISGLPTVGKRGLERPRTAPSLLFVNLPAQSGIPHNQAERILTDFPGKRHLPLFGVSGCGKTRTAVDLLSRSWGFYFNAGAADYGSSDMHTLVQALSEHRDIYLSDNRLENTDRIRYLTYGLLYARLLILEHCLNIAGSKDTFSCQRWMLLQVATPAFEDVFQALFQPISDYLHSHVVPSIIANIVQQRFREVHKLLRGRTPSSPAHSKFLMVLDESQVLGRLFPTAFLDGDLTTVRPVLAPILFAFRRLADETSQNNICVMPCGTGLSSYELTWSGGSASGAKLSADEYEASRLSEMVVDFAGWTDVGSISAYLERLRQGLDNGGRQRLDELVPEEAVKTLFRRLRGRFRPIISTIEDIIEADDPMVWEECIREREDRLTTASIPTTDGEKRRLEGNLCGELRRMFDHVRQDQGSVAFAEFRN
;
A
#
# COMPACT_ATOMS: atom_id res chain seq x y z
N MET A 1 0.26 58.59 31.31
CA MET A 1 0.83 57.23 31.27
C MET A 1 1.32 57.02 29.85
N THR A 2 2.60 56.77 29.67
CA THR A 2 3.25 56.58 28.37
C THR A 2 2.72 55.30 27.73
N ASP A 3 2.05 55.42 26.59
CA ASP A 3 1.51 54.31 25.81
C ASP A 3 2.69 53.56 25.18
N ASN A 4 3.18 52.52 25.85
CA ASN A 4 4.26 51.70 25.31
C ASN A 4 3.65 50.67 24.34
N PRO A 5 4.02 50.69 23.04
CA PRO A 5 3.45 49.77 22.08
C PRO A 5 3.85 48.32 22.40
N LEU A 6 2.85 47.43 22.44
CA LEU A 6 3.01 46.00 22.60
C LEU A 6 3.62 45.42 21.31
N THR A 7 4.64 44.56 21.45
CA THR A 7 5.24 43.86 20.32
C THR A 7 4.72 42.42 20.28
N LEU A 8 3.92 42.11 19.27
CA LEU A 8 3.37 40.78 19.02
C LEU A 8 4.13 40.10 17.90
N PHE A 9 4.26 38.78 17.98
CA PHE A 9 4.92 37.96 16.96
C PHE A 9 3.85 37.14 16.26
N CYS A 10 3.74 37.34 14.96
CA CYS A 10 2.75 36.75 14.09
C CYS A 10 3.41 35.72 13.17
N LEU A 11 2.66 34.67 12.82
CA LEU A 11 3.06 33.66 11.85
C LEU A 11 1.87 33.36 10.93
N VAL A 12 2.09 33.22 9.63
CA VAL A 12 1.02 32.80 8.72
C VAL A 12 0.80 31.29 8.88
N ASP A 13 -0.45 30.85 8.92
CA ASP A 13 -0.80 29.44 9.06
C ASP A 13 -0.10 28.58 7.98
N GLY A 14 0.57 27.51 8.39
CA GLY A 14 1.36 26.65 7.50
C GLY A 14 2.79 27.11 7.22
N GLU A 15 3.24 28.26 7.71
CA GLU A 15 4.63 28.71 7.59
C GLU A 15 5.54 28.17 8.71
N ALA A 16 6.85 28.15 8.47
CA ALA A 16 7.84 27.79 9.48
C ALA A 16 8.10 28.96 10.45
N THR A 17 8.45 28.65 11.71
CA THR A 17 8.77 29.70 12.72
C THR A 17 9.87 30.67 12.31
N ALA A 18 10.75 30.29 11.37
CA ALA A 18 11.72 31.20 10.75
C ALA A 18 11.07 32.40 10.03
N ASN A 19 9.83 32.27 9.56
CA ASN A 19 9.07 33.31 8.84
C ASN A 19 8.24 34.19 9.78
N ALA A 20 8.32 33.97 11.10
CA ALA A 20 7.61 34.78 12.07
C ALA A 20 8.06 36.25 12.00
N PHE A 21 7.10 37.17 12.11
CA PHE A 21 7.32 38.60 11.99
C PHE A 21 6.69 39.34 13.16
N SER A 22 7.24 40.49 13.51
CA SER A 22 6.74 41.29 14.63
C SER A 22 5.87 42.46 14.16
N VAL A 23 4.77 42.70 14.86
CA VAL A 23 3.91 43.88 14.73
C VAL A 23 3.92 44.66 16.05
N LYS A 24 3.92 45.99 15.97
CA LYS A 24 3.81 46.88 17.13
C LYS A 24 2.42 47.50 17.13
N ILE A 25 1.72 47.42 18.24
CA ILE A 25 0.33 47.89 18.39
C ILE A 25 0.11 48.49 19.78
N SER A 26 -0.76 49.48 19.94
CA SER A 26 -1.16 49.98 21.26
C SER A 26 -2.10 49.00 21.95
N LEU A 27 -2.11 48.99 23.29
CA LEU A 27 -3.11 48.22 24.05
C LEU A 27 -4.53 48.79 23.90
N ARG A 28 -4.66 50.02 23.42
CA ARG A 28 -5.93 50.71 23.18
C ARG A 28 -6.46 50.56 21.75
N ASP A 29 -5.66 49.94 20.89
CA ASP A 29 -6.08 49.63 19.53
C ASP A 29 -6.91 48.34 19.55
N THR A 30 -7.73 48.15 18.53
CA THR A 30 -8.60 46.97 18.38
C THR A 30 -7.89 45.84 17.65
N VAL A 31 -8.48 44.64 17.67
CA VAL A 31 -8.05 43.52 16.82
C VAL A 31 -8.24 43.86 15.32
N ASP A 32 -9.17 44.73 14.95
CA ASP A 32 -9.31 45.22 13.57
C ASP A 32 -8.09 46.04 13.13
N ASP A 33 -7.64 46.98 13.97
CA ASP A 33 -6.40 47.75 13.73
C ASP A 33 -5.17 46.84 13.59
N LEU A 34 -5.15 45.72 14.34
CA LEU A 34 -4.11 44.69 14.23
C LEU A 34 -4.11 43.98 12.87
N LYS A 35 -5.29 43.69 12.30
CA LYS A 35 -5.40 43.09 10.96
C LYS A 35 -4.82 44.02 9.89
N ASP A 36 -5.11 45.32 9.98
CA ASP A 36 -4.56 46.33 9.06
C ASP A 36 -3.03 46.45 9.15
N LEU A 37 -2.49 46.41 10.37
CA LEU A 37 -1.04 46.42 10.59
C LEU A 37 -0.37 45.16 10.05
N ILE A 38 -0.97 43.98 10.25
CA ILE A 38 -0.47 42.71 9.72
C ILE A 38 -0.46 42.73 8.18
N LYS A 39 -1.56 43.17 7.56
CA LYS A 39 -1.66 43.30 6.10
C LYS A 39 -0.57 44.24 5.55
N THR A 40 -0.44 45.42 6.14
CA THR A 40 0.58 46.40 5.74
C THR A 40 1.99 45.84 5.88
N LYS A 41 2.25 45.06 6.94
CA LYS A 41 3.57 44.47 7.22
C LYS A 41 3.97 43.36 6.24
N LYS A 42 2.99 42.62 5.72
CA LYS A 42 3.18 41.46 4.82
C LYS A 42 2.96 41.80 3.34
N SER A 43 2.75 43.05 2.96
CA SER A 43 2.73 43.47 1.54
C SER A 43 4.05 43.12 0.83
N PRO A 44 4.03 42.52 -0.38
CA PRO A 44 2.87 42.35 -1.27
C PRO A 44 2.07 41.05 -1.07
N GLU A 45 2.45 40.18 -0.13
CA GLU A 45 1.91 38.82 0.04
C GLU A 45 0.42 38.80 0.40
N PHE A 46 -0.10 39.87 1.00
CA PHE A 46 -1.51 40.07 1.37
C PHE A 46 -2.21 41.19 0.58
N ASP A 47 -1.63 41.67 -0.52
CA ASP A 47 -2.26 42.73 -1.32
C ASP A 47 -3.57 42.27 -1.97
N ASP A 48 -3.69 40.97 -2.24
CA ASP A 48 -4.86 40.31 -2.81
C ASP A 48 -5.98 40.01 -1.80
N VAL A 49 -5.75 40.22 -0.51
CA VAL A 49 -6.69 39.91 0.58
C VAL A 49 -7.06 41.18 1.35
N ALA A 50 -8.35 41.46 1.52
CA ALA A 50 -8.79 42.57 2.38
C ALA A 50 -8.51 42.26 3.86
N ALA A 51 -8.12 43.26 4.65
CA ALA A 51 -7.64 43.04 6.02
C ALA A 51 -8.72 42.39 6.91
N ASP A 52 -9.97 42.80 6.74
CA ASP A 52 -11.16 42.25 7.40
C ASP A 52 -11.36 40.74 7.12
N LYS A 53 -10.85 40.24 5.99
CA LYS A 53 -10.93 38.82 5.60
C LYS A 53 -9.87 37.93 6.24
N LEU A 54 -8.89 38.49 6.94
CA LEU A 54 -7.92 37.70 7.70
C LEU A 54 -8.56 37.23 9.02
N THR A 55 -8.38 35.96 9.36
CA THR A 55 -8.74 35.42 10.68
C THR A 55 -7.49 35.36 11.56
N LEU A 56 -7.56 35.91 12.77
CA LEU A 56 -6.45 35.94 13.72
C LEU A 56 -6.73 34.99 14.89
N TRP A 57 -5.71 34.21 15.25
CA TRP A 57 -5.78 33.24 16.34
C TRP A 57 -4.73 33.55 17.40
N ARG A 58 -5.15 33.75 18.65
CA ARG A 58 -4.23 33.86 19.80
C ARG A 58 -3.65 32.49 20.13
N VAL A 59 -2.32 32.45 20.24
CA VAL A 59 -1.56 31.25 20.58
C VAL A 59 -0.39 31.59 21.53
N SER A 60 0.21 30.57 22.12
CA SER A 60 1.45 30.71 22.90
C SER A 60 2.42 29.60 22.51
N ILE A 61 3.21 29.83 21.46
CA ILE A 61 4.07 28.80 20.87
C ILE A 61 5.54 29.17 21.13
N PRO A 62 6.27 28.44 22.00
CA PRO A 62 7.70 28.63 22.17
C PRO A 62 8.46 28.33 20.87
N VAL A 63 9.31 29.25 20.43
CA VAL A 63 10.16 29.02 19.26
C VAL A 63 11.25 28.00 19.64
N ALA A 64 11.02 26.73 19.30
CA ALA A 64 11.95 25.62 19.53
C ALA A 64 13.22 25.73 18.65
N THR A 65 14.24 24.92 18.96
CA THR A 65 15.56 24.94 18.29
C THR A 65 15.51 24.60 16.78
N ASN A 66 14.41 24.00 16.30
CA ASN A 66 14.23 23.62 14.90
C ASN A 66 13.35 24.63 14.14
N LYS A 67 13.98 25.69 13.60
CA LYS A 67 13.31 26.86 13.00
C LYS A 67 12.60 26.58 11.66
N HIS A 68 12.76 25.38 11.10
CA HIS A 68 12.26 25.02 9.76
C HIS A 68 11.01 24.14 9.77
N LYS A 69 10.45 23.79 10.94
CA LYS A 69 9.18 23.06 11.02
C LYS A 69 8.01 24.02 10.73
N PRO A 70 7.15 23.72 9.74
CA PRO A 70 5.88 24.42 9.55
C PRO A 70 4.98 24.27 10.77
N ILE A 71 4.25 25.32 11.10
CA ILE A 71 3.27 25.33 12.20
C ILE A 71 1.88 25.48 11.58
N VAL A 72 1.02 24.49 11.82
CA VAL A 72 -0.38 24.51 11.40
C VAL A 72 -1.26 24.73 12.62
N LEU A 73 -2.25 25.60 12.51
CA LEU A 73 -3.19 25.97 13.59
C LEU A 73 -3.79 24.75 14.30
N ASN A 74 -4.11 23.69 13.55
CA ASN A 74 -4.71 22.44 14.07
C ASN A 74 -3.81 21.61 14.98
N GLU A 75 -2.52 21.96 15.14
CA GLU A 75 -1.61 21.31 16.09
C GLU A 75 -1.76 21.84 17.54
N PHE A 76 -2.56 22.89 17.79
CA PHE A 76 -2.65 23.56 19.10
C PHE A 76 -4.09 23.57 19.63
N GLU A 77 -4.37 22.73 20.64
CA GLU A 77 -5.68 22.67 21.30
C GLU A 77 -6.06 23.96 22.06
N SER A 78 -5.11 24.87 22.28
CA SER A 78 -5.31 26.13 23.03
C SER A 78 -5.39 27.38 22.14
N ALA A 79 -5.56 27.24 20.82
CA ALA A 79 -5.73 28.39 19.94
C ALA A 79 -7.13 28.99 20.10
N ALA A 80 -7.22 30.30 20.31
CA ALA A 80 -8.49 31.03 20.44
C ALA A 80 -8.64 32.05 19.31
N GLU A 81 -9.76 32.01 18.59
CA GLU A 81 -10.08 33.01 17.57
C GLU A 81 -10.30 34.38 18.22
N LEU A 82 -9.80 35.44 17.58
CA LEU A 82 -9.92 36.81 18.06
C LEU A 82 -11.06 37.55 17.35
N ASP A 83 -11.93 38.20 18.12
CA ASP A 83 -13.00 39.02 17.57
C ASP A 83 -12.45 40.39 17.16
N PRO A 84 -12.75 40.92 15.95
CA PRO A 84 -12.33 42.25 15.53
C PRO A 84 -12.72 43.38 16.49
N THR A 85 -13.78 43.18 17.28
CA THR A 85 -14.30 44.17 18.24
C THR A 85 -13.60 44.15 19.60
N ASP A 86 -12.74 43.18 19.87
CA ASP A 86 -11.98 43.10 21.11
C ASP A 86 -10.86 44.15 21.12
N ASP A 87 -10.66 44.80 22.27
CA ASP A 87 -9.47 45.62 22.52
C ASP A 87 -8.24 44.72 22.72
N VAL A 88 -7.08 45.13 22.24
CA VAL A 88 -5.83 44.36 22.41
C VAL A 88 -5.50 44.14 23.91
N SER A 89 -5.92 45.06 24.79
CA SER A 89 -5.80 44.91 26.24
C SER A 89 -6.60 43.74 26.82
N ASP A 90 -7.73 43.40 26.21
CA ASP A 90 -8.61 42.32 26.67
C ASP A 90 -8.06 40.96 26.21
N VAL A 91 -7.42 40.94 25.05
CA VAL A 91 -6.79 39.74 24.48
C VAL A 91 -5.45 39.41 25.16
N PHE A 92 -4.68 40.44 25.54
CA PHE A 92 -3.34 40.31 26.12
C PHE A 92 -3.22 41.04 27.46
N GLU A 93 -3.97 40.55 28.47
CA GLU A 93 -3.99 41.09 29.84
C GLU A 93 -2.59 41.19 30.50
N GLU A 94 -1.70 40.23 30.19
CA GLU A 94 -0.30 40.22 30.62
C GLU A 94 0.65 40.37 29.42
N THR A 95 1.85 40.95 29.66
CA THR A 95 2.87 41.05 28.60
C THR A 95 3.24 39.65 28.11
N PRO A 96 3.05 39.33 26.81
CA PRO A 96 3.30 38.00 26.30
C PRO A 96 4.77 37.57 26.49
N PRO A 97 5.03 36.26 26.70
CA PRO A 97 6.38 35.77 26.91
C PRO A 97 7.35 36.16 25.78
N LYS A 98 8.65 36.21 26.10
CA LYS A 98 9.67 36.41 25.06
C LYS A 98 9.89 35.11 24.30
N LYS A 99 10.23 35.22 23.01
CA LYS A 99 10.54 34.08 22.11
C LYS A 99 9.36 33.13 21.88
N THR A 100 8.15 33.68 21.90
CA THR A 100 6.91 32.96 21.58
C THR A 100 6.22 33.60 20.39
N ILE A 101 5.56 32.77 19.57
CA ILE A 101 4.56 33.24 18.61
C ILE A 101 3.27 33.48 19.38
N HIS A 102 2.67 34.64 19.13
CA HIS A 102 1.50 35.15 19.83
C HIS A 102 0.23 35.06 18.98
N ILE A 103 0.37 35.18 17.66
CA ILE A 103 -0.75 35.20 16.71
C ILE A 103 -0.46 34.29 15.52
N ILE A 104 -1.43 33.45 15.13
CA ILE A 104 -1.46 32.81 13.82
C ILE A 104 -2.43 33.60 12.92
N VAL A 105 -1.99 33.91 11.71
CA VAL A 105 -2.75 34.63 10.68
C VAL A 105 -3.23 33.63 9.64
N GLN A 106 -4.53 33.48 9.49
CA GLN A 106 -5.15 32.58 8.52
C GLN A 106 -5.77 33.39 7.38
N ARG A 107 -5.45 33.01 6.14
CA ARG A 107 -6.02 33.62 4.92
C ARG A 107 -7.42 33.04 4.63
N PRO A 108 -8.32 33.82 4.02
CA PRO A 108 -9.57 33.29 3.50
C PRO A 108 -9.26 32.31 2.34
N PRO A 109 -10.11 31.29 2.11
CA PRO A 109 -10.02 30.46 0.92
C PRO A 109 -10.14 31.33 -0.36
N PRO A 110 -9.41 31.04 -1.45
CA PRO A 110 -9.42 31.89 -2.64
C PRO A 110 -10.83 32.02 -3.24
N GLU A 111 -11.34 33.26 -3.32
CA GLU A 111 -12.64 33.58 -3.96
C GLU A 111 -12.49 33.63 -5.49
N HIS A 112 -13.25 32.82 -6.22
CA HIS A 112 -13.35 32.91 -7.68
C HIS A 112 -14.17 34.14 -8.10
N THR A 113 -13.51 35.17 -8.63
CA THR A 113 -14.20 36.37 -9.15
C THR A 113 -14.87 36.08 -10.51
N PRO A 114 -16.15 36.45 -10.73
CA PRO A 114 -16.85 36.23 -11.99
C PRO A 114 -16.52 37.33 -13.03
N ILE A 115 -16.27 36.90 -14.26
CA ILE A 115 -16.06 37.77 -15.45
C ILE A 115 -17.42 38.42 -15.83
N PRO A 116 -17.49 39.74 -16.13
CA PRO A 116 -18.76 40.40 -16.44
C PRO A 116 -19.31 40.01 -17.81
N ALA A 117 -20.58 39.61 -17.82
CA ALA A 117 -21.33 39.15 -18.98
C ALA A 117 -21.58 40.24 -20.03
N ARG A 118 -21.34 39.91 -21.31
CA ARG A 118 -21.90 40.66 -22.44
C ARG A 118 -23.34 40.21 -22.70
N VAL A 119 -24.21 41.20 -22.86
CA VAL A 119 -25.67 41.10 -23.02
C VAL A 119 -26.06 40.49 -24.39
N SER A 120 -26.79 39.38 -24.29
CA SER A 120 -27.94 38.87 -25.06
C SER A 120 -28.06 39.07 -26.58
N THR A 121 -28.32 37.95 -27.29
CA THR A 121 -29.52 37.78 -28.13
C THR A 121 -30.01 36.32 -28.09
N PRO A 122 -31.32 36.04 -28.01
CA PRO A 122 -31.87 34.70 -27.83
C PRO A 122 -32.39 34.10 -29.14
N LEU A 123 -32.13 32.81 -29.38
CA LEU A 123 -33.01 32.01 -30.24
C LEU A 123 -33.01 30.54 -29.79
N SER A 124 -34.18 30.11 -29.34
CA SER A 124 -34.52 28.78 -28.83
C SER A 124 -34.17 27.64 -29.79
N GLY A 125 -33.73 26.53 -29.20
CA GLY A 125 -33.71 25.23 -29.87
C GLY A 125 -32.96 24.17 -29.09
N HIS A 126 -33.62 23.60 -28.08
CA HIS A 126 -33.39 22.27 -27.48
C HIS A 126 -32.00 21.64 -27.64
N LEU A 127 -31.20 21.64 -26.58
CA LEU A 127 -30.37 20.52 -26.13
C LEU A 127 -30.10 20.72 -24.63
N SER A 128 -30.31 19.67 -23.84
CA SER A 128 -30.27 19.63 -22.38
C SER A 128 -28.90 20.00 -21.81
N ASP A 129 -28.94 20.93 -20.86
CA ASP A 129 -27.85 21.48 -20.07
C ASP A 129 -27.46 20.53 -18.91
N GLU A 130 -26.30 19.88 -19.02
CA GLU A 130 -25.59 19.26 -17.90
C GLU A 130 -24.21 19.91 -17.79
N SER A 131 -24.11 21.10 -17.18
CA SER A 131 -22.83 21.64 -16.67
C SER A 131 -23.08 22.84 -15.74
N ARG A 132 -23.60 22.57 -14.54
CA ARG A 132 -23.37 23.45 -13.38
C ARG A 132 -22.30 22.79 -12.50
N PRO A 133 -21.23 23.49 -12.11
CA PRO A 133 -20.34 22.97 -11.08
C PRO A 133 -21.13 22.83 -9.77
N ALA A 134 -21.12 21.64 -9.20
CA ALA A 134 -21.79 21.32 -7.95
C ALA A 134 -21.25 22.18 -6.80
N SER A 135 -22.14 22.53 -5.86
CA SER A 135 -21.81 23.11 -4.55
C SER A 135 -20.78 22.24 -3.81
N PRO A 136 -20.09 22.75 -2.76
CA PRO A 136 -19.17 21.93 -1.96
C PRO A 136 -19.91 20.71 -1.42
N THR A 137 -19.64 19.55 -2.00
CA THR A 137 -20.27 18.28 -1.65
C THR A 137 -19.71 17.81 -0.32
N ASP A 138 -20.60 17.35 0.57
CA ASP A 138 -20.16 16.64 1.78
C ASP A 138 -19.62 15.28 1.34
N ILE A 139 -18.31 15.23 1.09
CA ILE A 139 -17.60 14.04 0.65
C ILE A 139 -17.91 12.80 1.50
N ARG A 140 -18.19 12.97 2.80
CA ARG A 140 -18.57 11.84 3.64
C ARG A 140 -19.94 11.29 3.23
N ALA A 141 -20.93 12.17 3.10
CA ALA A 141 -22.28 11.78 2.69
C ALA A 141 -22.28 11.11 1.30
N ASP A 142 -21.48 11.61 0.35
CA ASP A 142 -21.39 11.03 -0.99
C ASP A 142 -20.70 9.66 -1.00
N LEU A 143 -19.60 9.50 -0.24
CA LEU A 143 -18.95 8.21 -0.08
C LEU A 143 -19.85 7.20 0.65
N ASP A 144 -20.60 7.64 1.65
CA ASP A 144 -21.57 6.80 2.36
C ASP A 144 -22.71 6.39 1.42
N LYS A 145 -23.17 7.28 0.52
CA LYS A 145 -24.16 6.94 -0.52
C LYS A 145 -23.64 5.87 -1.49
N ILE A 146 -22.40 5.99 -1.96
CA ILE A 146 -21.76 4.97 -2.82
C ILE A 146 -21.68 3.63 -2.08
N ALA A 147 -21.32 3.66 -0.79
CA ALA A 147 -21.28 2.47 0.04
C ALA A 147 -22.67 1.85 0.20
N ASP A 148 -23.70 2.63 0.53
CA ASP A 148 -25.08 2.15 0.71
C ASP A 148 -25.64 1.49 -0.55
N GLU A 149 -25.34 2.06 -1.73
CA GLU A 149 -25.72 1.46 -3.02
C GLU A 149 -25.01 0.11 -3.23
N PHE A 150 -23.71 0.06 -2.98
CA PHE A 150 -22.93 -1.16 -3.09
C PHE A 150 -23.39 -2.25 -2.11
N PHE A 151 -23.66 -1.88 -0.85
CA PHE A 151 -24.10 -2.77 0.23
C PHE A 151 -25.61 -3.08 0.22
N SER A 152 -26.33 -2.65 -0.81
CA SER A 152 -27.76 -2.94 -0.97
C SER A 152 -28.05 -4.44 -0.89
N PRO A 153 -29.05 -4.91 -0.13
CA PRO A 153 -29.37 -6.33 0.01
C PRO A 153 -29.72 -7.05 -1.30
N ALA A 154 -30.09 -6.31 -2.35
CA ALA A 154 -30.38 -6.84 -3.67
C ALA A 154 -29.11 -7.08 -4.52
N SER A 155 -27.94 -6.61 -4.07
CA SER A 155 -26.68 -6.75 -4.78
C SER A 155 -26.17 -8.18 -4.74
N ARG A 156 -25.98 -8.79 -5.92
CA ARG A 156 -25.38 -10.12 -6.06
C ARG A 156 -24.01 -10.21 -5.37
N ILE A 157 -23.22 -9.15 -5.43
CA ILE A 157 -21.90 -9.08 -4.79
C ILE A 157 -22.03 -9.23 -3.27
N ILE A 158 -23.06 -8.62 -2.68
CA ILE A 158 -23.31 -8.72 -1.23
C ILE A 158 -23.85 -10.08 -0.85
N THR A 159 -24.71 -10.69 -1.66
CA THR A 159 -25.09 -12.09 -1.49
C THR A 159 -23.86 -12.99 -1.46
N PHE A 160 -22.95 -12.83 -2.43
CA PHE A 160 -21.69 -13.56 -2.48
C PHE A 160 -20.83 -13.33 -1.23
N VAL A 161 -20.62 -12.08 -0.80
CA VAL A 161 -19.81 -11.77 0.40
C VAL A 161 -20.42 -12.42 1.65
N ASN A 162 -21.74 -12.37 1.79
CA ASN A 162 -22.44 -12.94 2.94
C ASN A 162 -22.25 -14.45 3.02
N GLU A 163 -22.54 -15.16 1.93
CA GLU A 163 -22.35 -16.60 1.79
C GLU A 163 -20.86 -16.99 1.94
N PHE A 164 -19.93 -16.21 1.39
CA PHE A 164 -18.49 -16.44 1.53
C PHE A 164 -18.06 -16.34 3.00
N VAL A 165 -18.55 -15.34 3.72
CA VAL A 165 -18.24 -15.16 5.14
C VAL A 165 -18.87 -16.28 5.98
N GLN A 166 -20.06 -16.75 5.63
CA GLN A 166 -20.75 -17.86 6.29
C GLN A 166 -20.15 -19.24 5.97
N GLY A 167 -19.16 -19.32 5.09
CA GLY A 167 -18.47 -20.58 4.77
C GLY A 167 -19.10 -21.39 3.64
N SER A 168 -20.03 -20.81 2.87
CA SER A 168 -20.69 -21.48 1.75
C SER A 168 -19.83 -21.60 0.49
N TYR A 169 -18.72 -20.87 0.41
CA TYR A 169 -17.76 -20.94 -0.70
C TYR A 169 -16.46 -21.58 -0.25
N ASP A 170 -16.09 -22.65 -0.94
CA ASP A 170 -14.77 -23.25 -0.89
C ASP A 170 -13.92 -22.80 -2.08
N MET A 171 -12.60 -22.97 -1.94
CA MET A 171 -11.69 -22.76 -3.05
C MET A 171 -12.00 -23.75 -4.18
N PRO A 172 -12.08 -23.30 -5.46
CA PRO A 172 -12.17 -24.22 -6.57
C PRO A 172 -10.99 -25.18 -6.55
N VAL A 173 -11.25 -26.44 -6.90
CA VAL A 173 -10.24 -27.50 -6.94
C VAL A 173 -10.15 -28.15 -8.31
N THR A 174 -8.98 -28.74 -8.60
CA THR A 174 -8.74 -29.57 -9.78
C THR A 174 -9.76 -30.71 -9.87
N LYS A 175 -10.19 -31.00 -11.09
CA LYS A 175 -11.14 -32.09 -11.42
C LYS A 175 -10.54 -33.16 -12.34
N GLY A 176 -9.28 -33.02 -12.74
CA GLY A 176 -8.56 -33.99 -13.57
C GLY A 176 -8.04 -35.18 -12.75
N SER A 177 -7.01 -35.84 -13.26
CA SER A 177 -6.45 -37.08 -12.68
C SER A 177 -5.88 -36.91 -11.26
N ILE A 178 -5.54 -35.68 -10.86
CA ILE A 178 -5.35 -35.31 -9.46
C ILE A 178 -6.45 -34.33 -9.08
N SER A 179 -7.48 -34.81 -8.40
CA SER A 179 -8.57 -33.97 -7.89
C SER A 179 -8.31 -33.47 -6.48
N GLY A 180 -8.81 -32.29 -6.13
CA GLY A 180 -8.77 -31.75 -4.76
C GLY A 180 -7.67 -30.71 -4.48
N LEU A 181 -6.80 -30.40 -5.45
CA LEU A 181 -5.83 -29.31 -5.31
C LEU A 181 -6.45 -27.97 -5.71
N PRO A 182 -6.12 -26.84 -5.05
CA PRO A 182 -6.68 -25.54 -5.41
C PRO A 182 -6.40 -25.16 -6.87
N THR A 183 -7.40 -24.64 -7.57
CA THR A 183 -7.30 -24.09 -8.93
C THR A 183 -7.65 -22.62 -8.92
N VAL A 184 -6.62 -21.78 -9.05
CA VAL A 184 -6.78 -20.33 -9.09
C VAL A 184 -5.99 -19.80 -10.28
N GLY A 185 -6.70 -19.11 -11.17
CA GLY A 185 -6.10 -18.38 -12.27
C GLY A 185 -5.46 -17.06 -11.83
N LYS A 186 -4.77 -16.40 -12.74
CA LYS A 186 -4.33 -15.02 -12.59
C LYS A 186 -5.32 -14.07 -13.25
N ARG A 187 -5.32 -12.80 -12.84
CA ARG A 187 -6.04 -11.73 -13.56
C ARG A 187 -5.60 -11.70 -15.03
N GLY A 188 -6.54 -11.37 -15.91
CA GLY A 188 -6.27 -11.16 -17.34
C GLY A 188 -6.05 -12.44 -18.17
N LEU A 189 -6.24 -13.63 -17.60
CA LEU A 189 -6.23 -14.88 -18.39
C LEU A 189 -7.57 -15.04 -19.13
N GLU A 190 -7.51 -15.23 -20.44
CA GLU A 190 -8.70 -15.47 -21.29
C GLU A 190 -9.38 -16.81 -21.00
N ARG A 191 -8.66 -17.77 -20.43
CA ARG A 191 -9.17 -19.11 -20.12
C ARG A 191 -8.95 -19.47 -18.65
N PRO A 192 -9.91 -20.17 -18.01
CA PRO A 192 -9.73 -20.70 -16.66
C PRO A 192 -8.50 -21.60 -16.60
N ARG A 193 -7.72 -21.48 -15.53
CA ARG A 193 -6.56 -22.33 -15.29
C ARG A 193 -7.02 -23.76 -14.98
N THR A 194 -6.45 -24.74 -15.68
CA THR A 194 -6.66 -26.18 -15.44
C THR A 194 -5.63 -26.77 -14.48
N ALA A 195 -4.38 -26.27 -14.53
CA ALA A 195 -3.35 -26.57 -13.55
C ALA A 195 -3.74 -26.21 -12.10
N PRO A 196 -3.24 -26.99 -11.11
CA PRO A 196 -3.29 -26.56 -9.72
C PRO A 196 -2.49 -25.27 -9.50
N SER A 197 -2.90 -24.51 -8.49
CA SER A 197 -2.21 -23.32 -7.98
C SER A 197 -1.65 -23.63 -6.60
N LEU A 198 -0.46 -24.20 -6.58
CA LEU A 198 0.23 -24.70 -5.40
C LEU A 198 0.66 -23.58 -4.42
N LEU A 199 0.54 -22.31 -4.85
CA LEU A 199 0.63 -21.12 -3.98
C LEU A 199 -0.37 -21.17 -2.81
N PHE A 200 -1.53 -21.81 -2.98
CA PHE A 200 -2.62 -21.84 -1.97
C PHE A 200 -2.66 -23.13 -1.14
N VAL A 201 -1.68 -24.02 -1.30
CA VAL A 201 -1.62 -25.26 -0.51
C VAL A 201 -0.85 -25.04 0.80
N ASN A 202 -1.14 -25.82 1.84
CA ASN A 202 -0.43 -25.78 3.14
C ASN A 202 -0.47 -24.39 3.78
N LEU A 203 -1.61 -23.71 3.69
CA LEU A 203 -1.85 -22.48 4.42
C LEU A 203 -2.37 -22.82 5.83
N PRO A 204 -1.94 -22.09 6.87
CA PRO A 204 -2.27 -22.32 8.28
C PRO A 204 -3.78 -22.16 8.56
N ALA A 205 -4.49 -23.26 8.33
CA ALA A 205 -5.83 -23.61 8.80
C ALA A 205 -6.11 -25.10 8.57
N GLN A 206 -5.30 -25.77 7.72
CA GLN A 206 -5.24 -27.21 7.63
C GLN A 206 -4.31 -27.71 8.73
N SER A 207 -4.84 -28.54 9.64
CA SER A 207 -4.11 -29.13 10.76
C SER A 207 -2.82 -29.82 10.30
N GLY A 208 -1.66 -29.22 10.61
CA GLY A 208 -0.36 -29.86 10.40
C GLY A 208 0.79 -28.87 10.31
N ILE A 209 1.50 -28.71 11.44
CA ILE A 209 2.85 -28.15 11.66
C ILE A 209 3.20 -26.88 10.85
N PRO A 210 3.44 -25.74 11.53
CA PRO A 210 3.67 -24.46 10.86
C PRO A 210 4.87 -24.51 9.91
N HIS A 211 4.72 -23.85 8.75
CA HIS A 211 5.89 -23.32 8.06
C HIS A 211 6.55 -22.32 9.02
N ASN A 212 7.67 -22.72 9.61
CA ASN A 212 8.37 -21.97 10.66
C ASN A 212 8.78 -20.56 10.22
N GLN A 213 8.80 -20.24 8.92
CA GLN A 213 9.28 -18.95 8.43
C GLN A 213 8.32 -17.79 8.75
N ALA A 214 7.02 -17.91 8.43
CA ALA A 214 6.06 -16.83 8.74
C ALA A 214 5.94 -16.62 10.26
N GLU A 215 5.95 -17.71 11.04
CA GLU A 215 5.98 -17.64 12.50
C GLU A 215 7.25 -16.99 13.04
N ARG A 216 8.44 -17.34 12.51
CA ARG A 216 9.69 -16.65 12.86
C ARG A 216 9.63 -15.18 12.50
N ILE A 217 9.13 -14.82 11.31
CA ILE A 217 8.95 -13.42 10.92
C ILE A 217 8.01 -12.69 11.89
N LEU A 218 6.91 -13.31 12.31
CA LEU A 218 5.98 -12.72 13.28
C LEU A 218 6.58 -12.64 14.71
N THR A 219 7.45 -13.58 15.08
CA THR A 219 8.05 -13.68 16.43
C THR A 219 9.32 -12.85 16.60
N ASP A 220 10.15 -12.77 15.55
CA ASP A 220 11.46 -12.11 15.58
C ASP A 220 11.35 -10.60 15.33
N PHE A 221 10.18 -10.08 14.92
CA PHE A 221 9.99 -8.67 14.54
C PHE A 221 8.86 -7.87 15.22
N PRO A 222 8.48 -8.10 16.50
CA PRO A 222 7.59 -7.17 17.19
C PRO A 222 8.25 -5.79 17.31
N GLY A 223 7.67 -4.79 16.63
CA GLY A 223 8.11 -3.39 16.69
C GLY A 223 8.26 -2.71 15.33
N LYS A 224 8.52 -3.44 14.25
CA LYS A 224 8.80 -2.85 12.93
C LYS A 224 7.58 -2.22 12.27
N ARG A 225 7.73 -1.02 11.71
CA ARG A 225 6.71 -0.36 10.87
C ARG A 225 6.84 -0.74 9.39
N HIS A 226 8.02 -1.24 9.00
CA HIS A 226 8.35 -1.65 7.64
C HIS A 226 9.03 -3.01 7.66
N LEU A 227 8.57 -3.90 6.78
CA LEU A 227 9.12 -5.23 6.65
C LEU A 227 9.16 -5.61 5.16
N PRO A 228 10.09 -5.03 4.39
CA PRO A 228 10.21 -5.33 2.98
C PRO A 228 10.66 -6.78 2.73
N LEU A 229 10.11 -7.40 1.68
CA LEU A 229 10.53 -8.73 1.22
C LEU A 229 11.46 -8.58 0.01
N PHE A 230 12.77 -8.75 0.21
CA PHE A 230 13.79 -8.55 -0.81
C PHE A 230 14.37 -9.85 -1.31
N GLY A 231 14.21 -10.13 -2.60
CA GLY A 231 14.87 -11.27 -3.20
C GLY A 231 14.70 -11.33 -4.70
N VAL A 232 15.42 -12.25 -5.33
CA VAL A 232 15.31 -12.51 -6.77
C VAL A 232 13.91 -13.00 -7.14
N SER A 233 13.56 -12.92 -8.44
CA SER A 233 12.26 -13.42 -8.91
C SER A 233 12.11 -14.92 -8.58
N GLY A 234 10.95 -15.29 -8.05
CA GLY A 234 10.64 -16.68 -7.70
C GLY A 234 11.24 -17.20 -6.39
N CYS A 235 11.93 -16.40 -5.59
CA CYS A 235 12.51 -16.85 -4.32
C CYS A 235 11.47 -17.22 -3.25
N GLY A 236 10.23 -16.72 -3.34
CA GLY A 236 9.16 -17.04 -2.38
C GLY A 236 8.40 -15.85 -1.79
N LYS A 237 8.73 -14.59 -2.17
CA LYS A 237 8.09 -13.37 -1.65
C LYS A 237 6.57 -13.43 -1.53
N THR A 238 5.87 -13.64 -2.65
CA THR A 238 4.40 -13.74 -2.68
C THR A 238 3.89 -14.86 -1.77
N ARG A 239 4.54 -16.03 -1.77
CA ARG A 239 4.17 -17.14 -0.89
C ARG A 239 4.30 -16.76 0.59
N THR A 240 5.40 -16.11 0.97
CA THR A 240 5.62 -15.62 2.33
C THR A 240 4.56 -14.58 2.73
N ALA A 241 4.23 -13.65 1.85
CA ALA A 241 3.19 -12.65 2.11
C ALA A 241 1.80 -13.28 2.30
N VAL A 242 1.44 -14.25 1.46
CA VAL A 242 0.20 -15.03 1.56
C VAL A 242 0.15 -15.83 2.87
N ASP A 243 1.25 -16.48 3.26
CA ASP A 243 1.35 -17.22 4.54
C ASP A 243 1.19 -16.28 5.74
N LEU A 244 1.85 -15.11 5.73
CA LEU A 244 1.70 -14.11 6.79
C LEU A 244 0.26 -13.61 6.91
N LEU A 245 -0.38 -13.23 5.80
CA LEU A 245 -1.76 -12.74 5.80
C LEU A 245 -2.78 -13.82 6.16
N SER A 246 -2.46 -15.10 5.96
CA SER A 246 -3.31 -16.18 6.44
C SER A 246 -3.31 -16.33 7.96
N ARG A 247 -2.32 -15.76 8.66
CA ARG A 247 -2.18 -15.76 10.12
C ARG A 247 -2.42 -14.39 10.77
N SER A 248 -2.53 -13.32 9.98
CA SER A 248 -2.61 -11.95 10.48
C SER A 248 -3.53 -11.11 9.61
N TRP A 249 -4.37 -10.30 10.26
CA TRP A 249 -5.24 -9.35 9.57
C TRP A 249 -4.40 -8.32 8.81
N GLY A 250 -4.84 -7.99 7.60
CA GLY A 250 -4.12 -7.07 6.75
C GLY A 250 -4.68 -6.98 5.35
N PHE A 251 -4.14 -6.06 4.56
CA PHE A 251 -4.50 -5.90 3.16
C PHE A 251 -3.41 -6.43 2.22
N TYR A 252 -3.85 -7.05 1.13
CA TYR A 252 -3.01 -7.47 0.02
C TYR A 252 -3.33 -6.67 -1.23
N PHE A 253 -2.35 -5.92 -1.71
CA PHE A 253 -2.37 -5.24 -3.00
C PHE A 253 -1.30 -5.85 -3.91
N ASN A 254 -1.56 -5.92 -5.20
CA ASN A 254 -0.58 -6.39 -6.19
C ASN A 254 -0.54 -5.38 -7.34
N ALA A 255 0.63 -4.80 -7.58
CA ALA A 255 0.82 -3.79 -8.61
C ALA A 255 1.07 -4.37 -10.03
N GLY A 256 1.19 -5.69 -10.16
CA GLY A 256 1.29 -6.37 -11.44
C GLY A 256 -0.03 -6.37 -12.20
N ALA A 257 0.00 -6.27 -13.53
CA ALA A 257 -1.23 -6.27 -14.33
C ALA A 257 -1.89 -7.66 -14.44
N ALA A 258 -1.09 -8.71 -14.61
CA ALA A 258 -1.56 -10.09 -14.86
C ALA A 258 -1.05 -11.07 -13.79
N ASP A 259 -1.55 -10.90 -12.56
CA ASP A 259 -1.14 -11.72 -11.41
C ASP A 259 -2.31 -12.01 -10.45
N TYR A 260 -2.02 -12.56 -9.27
CA TYR A 260 -3.01 -12.84 -8.22
C TYR A 260 -3.48 -11.58 -7.49
N GLY A 261 -4.75 -11.61 -7.05
CA GLY A 261 -5.40 -10.59 -6.24
C GLY A 261 -6.38 -9.69 -6.98
N SER A 262 -6.95 -8.70 -6.29
CA SER A 262 -7.87 -7.72 -6.91
C SER A 262 -7.22 -6.85 -7.98
N SER A 263 -8.05 -6.34 -8.89
CA SER A 263 -7.69 -5.34 -9.91
C SER A 263 -7.69 -3.90 -9.38
N ASP A 264 -8.08 -3.66 -8.13
CA ASP A 264 -8.23 -2.31 -7.57
C ASP A 264 -6.95 -1.46 -7.59
N MET A 265 -5.78 -2.05 -7.30
CA MET A 265 -4.49 -1.37 -7.46
C MET A 265 -4.16 -1.11 -8.94
N HIS A 266 -4.59 -1.98 -9.85
CA HIS A 266 -4.44 -1.75 -11.29
C HIS A 266 -5.27 -0.56 -11.74
N THR A 267 -6.52 -0.45 -11.29
CA THR A 267 -7.40 0.71 -11.53
C THR A 267 -6.79 2.02 -11.02
N LEU A 268 -6.23 2.01 -9.80
CA LEU A 268 -5.52 3.17 -9.26
C LEU A 268 -4.36 3.62 -10.16
N VAL A 269 -3.58 2.66 -10.68
CA VAL A 269 -2.45 2.94 -11.58
C VAL A 269 -2.92 3.39 -12.96
N GLN A 270 -3.98 2.78 -13.48
CA GLN A 270 -4.57 3.10 -14.77
C GLN A 270 -5.13 4.53 -14.78
N ALA A 271 -5.70 4.99 -13.66
CA ALA A 271 -6.15 6.37 -13.50
C ALA A 271 -5.05 7.41 -13.76
N LEU A 272 -3.79 7.12 -13.42
CA LEU A 272 -2.66 8.02 -13.73
C LEU A 272 -2.45 8.24 -15.22
N SER A 273 -2.88 7.29 -16.05
CA SER A 273 -2.75 7.33 -17.51
C SER A 273 -4.03 7.80 -18.20
N GLU A 274 -5.21 7.49 -17.65
CA GLU A 274 -6.51 7.88 -18.21
C GLU A 274 -6.90 9.31 -17.83
N HIS A 275 -6.52 9.74 -16.63
CA HIS A 275 -6.79 11.07 -16.09
C HIS A 275 -5.49 11.86 -15.88
N ARG A 276 -4.66 11.94 -16.93
CA ARG A 276 -3.32 12.57 -16.85
C ARG A 276 -3.37 14.04 -16.43
N ASP A 277 -4.36 14.77 -16.92
CA ASP A 277 -4.64 16.16 -16.58
C ASP A 277 -4.95 16.36 -15.09
N ILE A 278 -5.51 15.33 -14.45
CA ILE A 278 -5.81 15.31 -13.02
C ILE A 278 -4.56 14.94 -12.22
N TYR A 279 -3.83 13.88 -12.58
CA TYR A 279 -2.80 13.29 -11.71
C TYR A 279 -1.34 13.66 -12.05
N LEU A 280 -1.09 14.24 -13.22
CA LEU A 280 0.26 14.48 -13.74
C LEU A 280 0.40 15.90 -14.32
N SER A 281 0.19 16.91 -13.47
CA SER A 281 0.48 18.31 -13.77
C SER A 281 1.97 18.65 -13.50
N ASP A 282 2.38 19.87 -13.84
CA ASP A 282 3.70 20.40 -13.48
C ASP A 282 3.85 20.61 -11.96
N ASN A 283 2.73 20.67 -11.23
CA ASN A 283 2.70 20.82 -9.78
C ASN A 283 2.78 19.45 -9.08
N ARG A 284 4.00 19.06 -8.72
CA ARG A 284 4.25 17.78 -8.04
C ARG A 284 3.57 17.67 -6.67
N LEU A 285 3.34 18.78 -5.96
CA LEU A 285 2.63 18.76 -4.69
C LEU A 285 1.18 18.33 -4.91
N GLU A 286 0.52 18.94 -5.90
CA GLU A 286 -0.84 18.58 -6.28
C GLU A 286 -0.95 17.14 -6.78
N ASN A 287 -0.01 16.69 -7.64
CA ASN A 287 0.05 15.28 -8.07
C ASN A 287 0.14 14.34 -6.87
N THR A 288 0.99 14.69 -5.89
CA THR A 288 1.23 13.92 -4.67
C THR A 288 -0.02 13.84 -3.80
N ASP A 289 -0.74 14.94 -3.62
CA ASP A 289 -1.98 14.94 -2.83
C ASP A 289 -3.09 14.18 -3.53
N ARG A 290 -3.29 14.39 -4.84
CA ARG A 290 -4.32 13.69 -5.61
C ARG A 290 -4.13 12.17 -5.60
N ILE A 291 -2.90 11.67 -5.78
CA ILE A 291 -2.66 10.23 -5.70
C ILE A 291 -2.79 9.67 -4.29
N ARG A 292 -2.46 10.46 -3.25
CA ARG A 292 -2.72 10.08 -1.85
C ARG A 292 -4.23 9.97 -1.60
N TYR A 293 -5.03 10.92 -2.09
CA TYR A 293 -6.49 10.88 -1.94
C TYR A 293 -7.11 9.68 -2.65
N LEU A 294 -6.67 9.38 -3.87
CA LEU A 294 -7.09 8.17 -4.58
C LEU A 294 -6.69 6.89 -3.82
N THR A 295 -5.48 6.87 -3.24
CA THR A 295 -5.03 5.76 -2.38
C THR A 295 -5.87 5.65 -1.11
N TYR A 296 -6.30 6.76 -0.50
CA TYR A 296 -7.23 6.72 0.63
C TYR A 296 -8.61 6.19 0.21
N GLY A 297 -9.12 6.54 -0.98
CA GLY A 297 -10.33 5.92 -1.54
C GLY A 297 -10.22 4.40 -1.67
N LEU A 298 -9.06 3.91 -2.12
CA LEU A 298 -8.76 2.47 -2.19
C LEU A 298 -8.79 1.81 -0.80
N LEU A 299 -8.14 2.44 0.19
CA LEU A 299 -8.12 1.95 1.57
C LEU A 299 -9.52 2.00 2.20
N TYR A 300 -10.30 3.03 1.91
CA TYR A 300 -11.69 3.17 2.35
C TYR A 300 -12.54 2.00 1.84
N ALA A 301 -12.48 1.67 0.55
CA ALA A 301 -13.17 0.52 -0.02
C ALA A 301 -12.81 -0.80 0.69
N ARG A 302 -11.51 -1.03 0.93
CA ARG A 302 -11.02 -2.22 1.63
C ARG A 302 -11.52 -2.30 3.08
N LEU A 303 -11.59 -1.17 3.77
CA LEU A 303 -12.12 -1.08 5.14
C LEU A 303 -13.61 -1.33 5.20
N LEU A 304 -14.39 -0.78 4.27
CA LEU A 304 -15.83 -1.01 4.18
C LEU A 304 -16.15 -2.50 4.03
N ILE A 305 -15.48 -3.16 3.09
CA ILE A 305 -15.69 -4.60 2.85
C ILE A 305 -15.27 -5.42 4.06
N LEU A 306 -14.12 -5.11 4.67
CA LEU A 306 -13.66 -5.82 5.87
C LEU A 306 -14.65 -5.61 7.03
N GLU A 307 -15.11 -4.40 7.28
CA GLU A 307 -16.10 -4.11 8.32
C GLU A 307 -17.39 -4.89 8.11
N HIS A 308 -17.92 -4.90 6.88
CA HIS A 308 -19.10 -5.67 6.53
C HIS A 308 -18.89 -7.17 6.82
N CYS A 309 -17.76 -7.74 6.37
CA CYS A 309 -17.39 -9.12 6.66
C CYS A 309 -17.37 -9.43 8.17
N LEU A 310 -16.85 -8.50 8.98
CA LEU A 310 -16.75 -8.64 10.43
C LEU A 310 -18.10 -8.47 11.16
N ASN A 311 -19.11 -7.89 10.51
CA ASN A 311 -20.43 -7.65 11.12
C ASN A 311 -21.48 -8.68 10.70
N ILE A 312 -21.23 -9.52 9.69
CA ILE A 312 -22.12 -10.63 9.33
C ILE A 312 -22.26 -11.61 10.50
N ALA A 313 -23.48 -12.07 10.75
CA ALA A 313 -23.77 -13.05 11.80
C ALA A 313 -23.01 -14.37 11.57
N GLY A 314 -22.45 -14.94 12.64
CA GLY A 314 -21.64 -16.17 12.59
C GLY A 314 -20.18 -15.96 12.11
N SER A 315 -19.83 -14.75 11.66
CA SER A 315 -18.48 -14.47 11.15
C SER A 315 -17.36 -14.66 12.18
N LYS A 316 -17.64 -14.67 13.49
CA LYS A 316 -16.61 -14.99 14.50
C LYS A 316 -16.14 -16.43 14.42
N ASP A 317 -17.00 -17.33 13.96
CA ASP A 317 -16.73 -18.77 13.90
C ASP A 317 -16.15 -19.16 12.53
N THR A 318 -16.61 -18.51 11.46
CA THR A 318 -16.29 -18.89 10.08
C THR A 318 -15.26 -17.99 9.40
N PHE A 319 -15.19 -16.70 9.74
CA PHE A 319 -14.36 -15.72 9.02
C PHE A 319 -13.02 -15.45 9.71
N SER A 320 -11.98 -16.11 9.19
CA SER A 320 -10.61 -16.07 9.67
C SER A 320 -9.70 -15.17 8.82
N CYS A 321 -8.47 -14.91 9.30
CA CYS A 321 -7.43 -14.25 8.51
C CYS A 321 -7.18 -14.96 7.16
N GLN A 322 -7.22 -16.30 7.17
CA GLN A 322 -7.07 -17.08 5.94
C GLN A 322 -8.22 -16.83 4.95
N ARG A 323 -9.49 -16.83 5.38
CA ARG A 323 -10.61 -16.53 4.47
C ARG A 323 -10.52 -15.11 3.93
N TRP A 324 -10.15 -14.15 4.78
CA TRP A 324 -9.91 -12.78 4.35
C TRP A 324 -8.77 -12.66 3.33
N MET A 325 -7.67 -13.36 3.55
CA MET A 325 -6.57 -13.44 2.59
C MET A 325 -7.04 -14.06 1.26
N LEU A 326 -7.80 -15.15 1.29
CA LEU A 326 -8.29 -15.82 0.08
C LEU A 326 -9.20 -14.90 -0.74
N LEU A 327 -10.10 -14.17 -0.07
CA LEU A 327 -10.96 -13.19 -0.74
C LEU A 327 -10.14 -12.14 -1.50
N GLN A 328 -8.99 -11.72 -0.96
CA GLN A 328 -8.12 -10.70 -1.54
C GLN A 328 -7.14 -11.18 -2.61
N VAL A 329 -6.59 -12.39 -2.45
CA VAL A 329 -5.50 -12.94 -3.30
C VAL A 329 -6.06 -13.86 -4.39
N ALA A 330 -7.12 -14.61 -4.10
CA ALA A 330 -7.73 -15.55 -5.03
C ALA A 330 -8.96 -14.95 -5.73
N THR A 331 -9.03 -13.62 -5.92
CA THR A 331 -10.17 -12.98 -6.61
C THR A 331 -10.47 -13.57 -7.98
N PRO A 332 -9.54 -14.11 -8.81
CA PRO A 332 -9.94 -14.74 -10.07
C PRO A 332 -10.74 -16.03 -9.89
N ALA A 333 -10.75 -16.61 -8.68
CA ALA A 333 -11.58 -17.75 -8.30
C ALA A 333 -12.92 -17.32 -7.64
N PHE A 334 -13.10 -16.02 -7.39
CA PHE A 334 -14.22 -15.43 -6.65
C PHE A 334 -14.75 -14.17 -7.36
N GLU A 335 -15.67 -13.43 -6.74
CA GLU A 335 -16.01 -12.10 -7.24
C GLU A 335 -14.97 -11.07 -6.75
N ASP A 336 -14.49 -10.19 -7.65
CA ASP A 336 -13.55 -9.12 -7.30
C ASP A 336 -14.30 -7.94 -6.64
N VAL A 337 -14.77 -8.19 -5.42
CA VAL A 337 -15.61 -7.26 -4.64
C VAL A 337 -14.89 -5.94 -4.34
N PHE A 338 -13.56 -5.97 -4.30
CA PHE A 338 -12.73 -4.80 -4.02
C PHE A 338 -12.66 -3.86 -5.21
N GLN A 339 -12.44 -4.40 -6.41
CA GLN A 339 -12.51 -3.62 -7.64
C GLN A 339 -13.92 -3.06 -7.82
N ALA A 340 -14.96 -3.86 -7.57
CA ALA A 340 -16.35 -3.45 -7.76
C ALA A 340 -16.76 -2.27 -6.87
N LEU A 341 -16.27 -2.20 -5.63
CA LEU A 341 -16.51 -1.04 -4.75
C LEU A 341 -15.54 0.11 -5.03
N PHE A 342 -14.27 -0.18 -5.32
CA PHE A 342 -13.29 0.87 -5.54
C PHE A 342 -13.56 1.66 -6.83
N GLN A 343 -14.07 1.04 -7.89
CA GLN A 343 -14.36 1.74 -9.15
C GLN A 343 -15.29 2.96 -8.98
N PRO A 344 -16.52 2.85 -8.41
CA PRO A 344 -17.38 4.02 -8.25
C PRO A 344 -16.78 5.06 -7.29
N ILE A 345 -16.00 4.64 -6.29
CA ILE A 345 -15.24 5.57 -5.43
C ILE A 345 -14.19 6.32 -6.27
N SER A 346 -13.44 5.62 -7.13
CA SER A 346 -12.44 6.20 -8.03
C SER A 346 -13.09 7.22 -8.96
N ASP A 347 -14.19 6.86 -9.62
CA ASP A 347 -14.95 7.72 -10.54
C ASP A 347 -15.43 9.01 -9.85
N TYR A 348 -15.93 8.89 -8.61
CA TYR A 348 -16.28 10.03 -7.78
C TYR A 348 -15.07 10.93 -7.50
N LEU A 349 -13.93 10.36 -7.09
CA LEU A 349 -12.71 11.12 -6.78
C LEU A 349 -12.07 11.75 -8.01
N HIS A 350 -12.25 11.20 -9.21
CA HIS A 350 -11.82 11.81 -10.47
C HIS A 350 -12.68 13.03 -10.83
N SER A 351 -13.98 12.98 -10.50
CA SER A 351 -14.94 13.98 -10.95
C SER A 351 -15.09 15.17 -9.98
N HIS A 352 -14.44 15.13 -8.81
CA HIS A 352 -14.61 16.12 -7.75
C HIS A 352 -13.28 16.65 -7.23
N VAL A 353 -13.28 17.89 -6.74
CA VAL A 353 -12.17 18.42 -5.95
C VAL A 353 -12.22 17.78 -4.58
N VAL A 354 -11.30 16.85 -4.32
CA VAL A 354 -11.27 16.06 -3.09
C VAL A 354 -10.53 16.82 -1.98
N PRO A 355 -11.19 17.15 -0.85
CA PRO A 355 -10.52 17.82 0.26
C PRO A 355 -9.61 16.87 1.04
N SER A 356 -8.63 17.42 1.76
CA SER A 356 -7.70 16.67 2.61
C SER A 356 -8.38 15.87 3.73
N ILE A 357 -9.65 16.15 4.03
CA ILE A 357 -10.46 15.47 5.04
C ILE A 357 -10.64 13.97 4.77
N ILE A 358 -10.49 13.49 3.53
CA ILE A 358 -10.60 12.06 3.20
C ILE A 358 -9.66 11.20 4.04
N ALA A 359 -8.45 11.68 4.34
CA ALA A 359 -7.51 10.97 5.21
C ALA A 359 -8.10 10.72 6.61
N ASN A 360 -8.78 11.72 7.18
CA ASN A 360 -9.41 11.62 8.50
C ASN A 360 -10.61 10.67 8.49
N ILE A 361 -11.39 10.67 7.40
CA ILE A 361 -12.51 9.73 7.21
C ILE A 361 -11.99 8.30 7.23
N VAL A 362 -10.93 8.01 6.46
CA VAL A 362 -10.33 6.67 6.38
C VAL A 362 -9.71 6.25 7.70
N GLN A 363 -8.99 7.14 8.40
CA GLN A 363 -8.41 6.86 9.71
C GLN A 363 -9.48 6.58 10.77
N GLN A 364 -10.59 7.31 10.76
CA GLN A 364 -11.73 7.03 11.65
C GLN A 364 -12.31 5.65 11.37
N ARG A 365 -12.52 5.30 10.09
CA ARG A 365 -13.02 3.98 9.70
C ARG A 365 -12.06 2.86 10.12
N PHE A 366 -10.75 3.06 9.95
CA PHE A 366 -9.74 2.11 10.40
C PHE A 366 -9.79 1.88 11.91
N ARG A 367 -9.99 2.93 12.72
CA ARG A 367 -10.15 2.79 14.17
C ARG A 367 -11.33 1.89 14.54
N GLU A 368 -12.47 2.02 13.86
CA GLU A 368 -13.64 1.17 14.11
C GLU A 368 -13.39 -0.28 13.71
N VAL A 369 -12.85 -0.53 12.52
CA VAL A 369 -12.45 -1.88 12.07
C VAL A 369 -11.45 -2.51 13.03
N HIS A 370 -10.44 -1.74 13.47
CA HIS A 370 -9.42 -2.22 14.38
C HIS A 370 -9.99 -2.61 15.76
N LYS A 371 -11.03 -1.91 16.25
CA LYS A 371 -11.76 -2.32 17.47
C LYS A 371 -12.45 -3.67 17.28
N LEU A 372 -13.11 -3.89 16.13
CA LEU A 372 -13.76 -5.17 15.81
C LEU A 372 -12.75 -6.33 15.76
N LEU A 373 -11.57 -6.09 15.19
CA LEU A 373 -10.50 -7.09 15.08
C LEU A 373 -9.91 -7.51 16.43
N ARG A 374 -9.76 -6.57 17.38
CA ARG A 374 -9.28 -6.89 18.75
C ARG A 374 -10.16 -7.92 19.46
N GLY A 375 -11.45 -8.00 19.13
CA GLY A 375 -12.38 -8.99 19.68
C GLY A 375 -12.29 -10.39 19.06
N ARG A 376 -11.38 -10.62 18.10
CA ARG A 376 -11.31 -11.84 17.28
C ARG A 376 -9.96 -12.55 17.29
N THR A 377 -8.91 -11.93 17.82
CA THR A 377 -7.59 -12.56 17.84
C THR A 377 -7.58 -13.75 18.79
N PRO A 378 -7.28 -14.98 18.32
CA PRO A 378 -7.03 -16.11 19.20
C PRO A 378 -5.72 -15.86 19.95
N SER A 379 -5.56 -16.56 21.07
CA SER A 379 -4.39 -16.68 21.94
C SER A 379 -3.05 -16.93 21.19
N SER A 380 -2.50 -15.90 20.55
CA SER A 380 -1.13 -15.76 20.06
C SER A 380 -0.76 -14.26 20.07
N PRO A 381 0.52 -13.89 20.22
CA PRO A 381 0.98 -12.87 21.17
C PRO A 381 0.30 -11.52 20.97
N ALA A 382 0.15 -10.80 22.09
CA ALA A 382 -0.58 -9.54 22.30
C ALA A 382 -0.18 -8.33 21.41
N HIS A 383 0.51 -8.56 20.28
CA HIS A 383 1.19 -7.56 19.45
C HIS A 383 1.08 -7.79 17.93
N SER A 384 0.07 -8.51 17.42
CA SER A 384 -0.09 -8.67 15.96
C SER A 384 -0.48 -7.33 15.31
N LYS A 385 0.36 -6.88 14.37
CA LYS A 385 0.14 -5.65 13.59
C LYS A 385 -0.79 -5.93 12.41
N PHE A 386 -1.53 -4.91 11.99
CA PHE A 386 -2.25 -4.91 10.73
C PHE A 386 -1.24 -4.83 9.57
N LEU A 387 -1.21 -5.87 8.74
CA LEU A 387 -0.24 -5.96 7.64
C LEU A 387 -0.75 -5.21 6.40
N MET A 388 0.14 -4.51 5.71
CA MET A 388 -0.14 -3.88 4.42
C MET A 388 0.85 -4.36 3.39
N VAL A 389 0.48 -5.43 2.68
CA VAL A 389 1.32 -6.03 1.64
C VAL A 389 1.09 -5.30 0.32
N LEU A 390 2.18 -4.87 -0.31
CA LEU A 390 2.19 -4.35 -1.67
C LEU A 390 3.12 -5.21 -2.52
N ASP A 391 2.56 -6.22 -3.17
CA ASP A 391 3.31 -7.13 -4.03
C ASP A 391 3.60 -6.52 -5.40
N GLU A 392 4.69 -6.95 -6.02
CA GLU A 392 5.21 -6.42 -7.28
C GLU A 392 5.42 -4.89 -7.27
N SER A 393 5.71 -4.31 -6.10
CA SER A 393 5.83 -2.86 -5.86
C SER A 393 6.92 -2.16 -6.70
N GLN A 394 7.90 -2.89 -7.24
CA GLN A 394 8.87 -2.33 -8.18
C GLN A 394 8.23 -1.80 -9.46
N VAL A 395 7.02 -2.27 -9.81
CA VAL A 395 6.25 -1.72 -10.93
C VAL A 395 5.97 -0.25 -10.66
N LEU A 396 5.44 0.07 -9.48
CA LEU A 396 5.17 1.44 -9.06
C LEU A 396 6.44 2.27 -8.86
N GLY A 397 7.54 1.63 -8.41
CA GLY A 397 8.84 2.31 -8.26
C GLY A 397 9.42 2.83 -9.59
N ARG A 398 8.98 2.27 -10.72
CA ARG A 398 9.43 2.67 -12.07
C ARG A 398 8.46 3.61 -12.78
N LEU A 399 7.22 3.75 -12.28
CA LEU A 399 6.20 4.58 -12.89
C LEU A 399 6.36 6.04 -12.46
N PHE A 400 6.40 6.91 -13.46
CA PHE A 400 6.47 8.37 -13.31
C PHE A 400 7.57 8.81 -12.32
N PRO A 401 8.85 8.49 -12.59
CA PRO A 401 9.95 8.58 -11.62
C PRO A 401 10.18 9.97 -11.03
N THR A 402 9.65 11.01 -11.67
CA THR A 402 9.86 12.41 -11.28
C THR A 402 8.58 13.22 -11.09
N ALA A 403 7.41 12.59 -11.05
CA ALA A 403 6.12 13.29 -11.05
C ALA A 403 5.59 13.59 -9.64
N PHE A 404 6.12 12.94 -8.61
CA PHE A 404 5.61 13.00 -7.24
C PHE A 404 6.70 13.42 -6.25
N LEU A 405 6.29 13.65 -5.01
CA LEU A 405 7.16 13.97 -3.88
C LEU A 405 7.08 12.87 -2.80
N ASP A 406 8.09 12.80 -1.94
CA ASP A 406 8.09 11.95 -0.75
C ASP A 406 7.22 12.49 0.39
N GLY A 407 7.26 11.81 1.54
CA GLY A 407 6.45 12.12 2.71
C GLY A 407 6.69 13.52 3.30
N ASP A 408 7.93 14.04 3.20
CA ASP A 408 8.26 15.39 3.67
C ASP A 408 8.10 16.48 2.60
N LEU A 409 7.66 16.08 1.39
CA LEU A 409 7.40 16.95 0.25
C LEU A 409 8.65 17.68 -0.29
N THR A 410 9.85 17.19 0.02
CA THR A 410 11.10 17.85 -0.38
C THR A 410 11.78 17.20 -1.57
N THR A 411 11.62 15.89 -1.74
CA THR A 411 12.37 15.14 -2.75
C THR A 411 11.45 14.53 -3.79
N VAL A 412 11.87 14.62 -5.04
CA VAL A 412 11.18 14.04 -6.19
C VAL A 412 11.26 12.50 -6.14
N ARG A 413 10.12 11.84 -6.39
CA ARG A 413 9.92 10.39 -6.31
C ARG A 413 8.98 9.84 -7.40
N PRO A 414 9.03 8.52 -7.66
CA PRO A 414 7.98 7.81 -8.38
C PRO A 414 6.69 7.69 -7.57
N VAL A 415 5.63 7.23 -8.24
CA VAL A 415 4.29 7.06 -7.64
C VAL A 415 4.25 6.13 -6.43
N LEU A 416 5.22 5.20 -6.30
CA LEU A 416 5.31 4.32 -5.14
C LEU A 416 5.40 5.08 -3.81
N ALA A 417 6.13 6.19 -3.75
CA ALA A 417 6.37 6.92 -2.50
C ALA A 417 5.08 7.49 -1.87
N PRO A 418 4.24 8.26 -2.58
CA PRO A 418 2.99 8.74 -2.00
C PRO A 418 1.98 7.63 -1.66
N ILE A 419 1.98 6.51 -2.39
CA ILE A 419 1.13 5.34 -2.06
C ILE A 419 1.57 4.71 -0.73
N LEU A 420 2.88 4.47 -0.56
CA LEU A 420 3.42 3.95 0.70
C LEU A 420 3.20 4.91 1.87
N PHE A 421 3.23 6.22 1.61
CA PHE A 421 2.90 7.23 2.61
C PHE A 421 1.44 7.08 3.09
N ALA A 422 0.48 7.00 2.16
CA ALA A 422 -0.93 6.82 2.51
C ALA A 422 -1.18 5.53 3.29
N PHE A 423 -0.51 4.42 2.92
CA PHE A 423 -0.60 3.15 3.67
C PHE A 423 -0.17 3.31 5.13
N ARG A 424 0.92 4.04 5.39
CA ARG A 424 1.41 4.27 6.77
C ARG A 424 0.49 5.15 7.58
N ARG A 425 -0.15 6.12 6.93
CA ARG A 425 -1.07 7.06 7.58
C ARG A 425 -2.52 6.57 7.60
N LEU A 426 -2.75 5.28 7.34
CA LEU A 426 -4.04 4.62 7.59
C LEU A 426 -4.42 4.66 9.08
N ALA A 427 -3.44 4.66 9.98
CA ALA A 427 -3.64 4.90 11.41
C ALA A 427 -3.19 6.30 11.82
N ASP A 428 -3.82 6.84 12.86
CA ASP A 428 -3.36 8.05 13.55
C ASP A 428 -1.97 7.86 14.18
N GLU A 429 -1.27 8.95 14.50
CA GLU A 429 0.13 8.90 14.95
C GLU A 429 0.33 8.05 16.21
N THR A 430 -0.68 8.02 17.09
CA THR A 430 -0.69 7.21 18.32
C THR A 430 -0.86 5.71 18.04
N SER A 431 -1.50 5.34 16.92
CA SER A 431 -1.75 3.94 16.54
C SER A 431 -0.94 3.46 15.33
N GLN A 432 -0.10 4.30 14.72
CA GLN A 432 0.76 3.93 13.59
C GLN A 432 1.69 2.73 13.87
N ASN A 433 2.06 2.52 15.14
CA ASN A 433 2.82 1.35 15.54
C ASN A 433 2.07 0.04 15.31
N ASN A 434 0.75 0.07 15.13
CA ASN A 434 -0.08 -1.10 14.86
C ASN A 434 -0.12 -1.48 13.37
N ILE A 435 0.52 -0.73 12.48
CA ILE A 435 0.59 -1.02 11.05
C ILE A 435 2.01 -1.47 10.67
N CYS A 436 2.11 -2.48 9.83
CA CYS A 436 3.35 -2.90 9.20
C CYS A 436 3.20 -2.90 7.68
N VAL A 437 3.96 -2.06 6.99
CA VAL A 437 3.95 -2.00 5.52
C VAL A 437 5.03 -2.91 4.95
N MET A 438 4.63 -3.79 4.02
CA MET A 438 5.42 -4.86 3.43
C MET A 438 5.43 -4.74 1.90
N PRO A 439 6.28 -3.85 1.34
CA PRO A 439 6.52 -3.83 -0.09
C PRO A 439 7.35 -5.06 -0.50
N CYS A 440 6.93 -5.71 -1.57
CA CYS A 440 7.58 -6.89 -2.13
C CYS A 440 7.87 -6.65 -3.61
N GLY A 441 8.98 -7.20 -4.12
CA GLY A 441 9.33 -6.97 -5.51
C GLY A 441 10.72 -7.41 -5.92
N THR A 442 10.92 -7.67 -7.21
CA THR A 442 12.24 -8.02 -7.74
C THR A 442 12.96 -6.76 -8.24
N GLY A 443 14.16 -6.51 -7.72
CA GLY A 443 14.92 -5.31 -8.07
C GLY A 443 14.40 -4.04 -7.41
N LEU A 444 13.59 -4.18 -6.35
CA LEU A 444 13.44 -3.10 -5.39
C LEU A 444 14.81 -2.81 -4.78
N SER A 445 15.16 -1.55 -4.61
CA SER A 445 16.35 -1.17 -3.86
C SER A 445 15.99 -0.79 -2.42
N SER A 446 16.91 -1.00 -1.49
CA SER A 446 16.75 -0.53 -0.11
C SER A 446 16.53 0.99 -0.03
N TYR A 447 17.01 1.75 -1.01
CA TYR A 447 16.83 3.20 -1.14
C TYR A 447 15.37 3.58 -1.37
N GLU A 448 14.60 2.76 -2.10
CA GLU A 448 13.18 3.02 -2.39
C GLU A 448 12.30 3.00 -1.13
N LEU A 449 12.80 2.42 -0.03
CA LEU A 449 12.12 2.38 1.26
C LEU A 449 12.40 3.60 2.15
N THR A 450 13.48 4.32 1.87
CA THR A 450 13.84 5.57 2.58
C THR A 450 12.99 6.77 2.13
N TRP A 451 12.23 6.63 1.04
CA TRP A 451 11.33 7.63 0.45
C TRP A 451 10.12 8.02 1.30
N SER A 452 10.16 7.62 2.55
CA SER A 452 8.97 7.41 3.33
C SER A 452 8.99 8.16 4.66
N GLY A 453 9.94 9.10 4.81
CA GLY A 453 9.92 10.18 5.79
C GLY A 453 9.55 9.73 7.21
N GLY A 454 10.28 8.76 7.75
CA GLY A 454 10.33 8.58 9.20
C GLY A 454 11.66 9.13 9.67
N SER A 455 11.66 10.29 10.33
CA SER A 455 12.84 10.75 11.07
C SER A 455 13.25 9.65 12.04
N ALA A 456 14.32 8.93 11.72
CA ALA A 456 15.08 8.20 12.72
C ALA A 456 15.74 9.25 13.62
N SER A 457 15.01 9.73 14.63
CA SER A 457 15.61 10.38 15.80
C SER A 457 16.28 9.29 16.64
N GLY A 458 17.38 8.75 16.13
CA GLY A 458 18.28 7.84 16.83
C GLY A 458 19.69 8.38 16.65
N ALA A 459 20.55 8.17 17.64
CA ALA A 459 21.96 8.61 17.63
C ALA A 459 22.62 8.39 16.26
N LYS A 460 23.59 9.26 15.89
CA LYS A 460 24.42 9.08 14.69
C LYS A 460 25.05 7.69 14.69
N LEU A 461 24.37 6.74 14.04
CA LEU A 461 24.92 5.43 13.74
C LEU A 461 26.07 5.63 12.75
N SER A 462 27.15 4.87 12.91
CA SER A 462 28.14 4.74 11.85
C SER A 462 27.48 4.16 10.59
N ALA A 463 28.12 4.33 9.43
CA ALA A 463 27.60 3.78 8.17
C ALA A 463 27.37 2.25 8.25
N ASP A 464 28.25 1.55 8.97
CA ASP A 464 28.17 0.10 9.17
C ASP A 464 27.02 -0.29 10.12
N GLU A 465 26.78 0.48 11.19
CA GLU A 465 25.66 0.26 12.10
C GLU A 465 24.31 0.62 11.45
N TYR A 466 24.28 1.65 10.59
CA TYR A 466 23.10 2.00 9.80
C TYR A 466 22.75 0.91 8.80
N GLU A 467 23.75 0.36 8.08
CA GLU A 467 23.54 -0.75 7.15
C GLU A 467 23.19 -2.07 7.87
N ALA A 468 23.79 -2.36 9.03
CA ALA A 468 23.41 -3.51 9.85
C ALA A 468 21.98 -3.37 10.42
N SER A 469 21.59 -2.18 10.88
CA SER A 469 20.22 -1.86 11.28
C SER A 469 19.26 -2.02 10.10
N ARG A 470 19.63 -1.57 8.90
CA ARG A 470 18.85 -1.72 7.67
C ARG A 470 18.66 -3.17 7.25
N LEU A 471 19.72 -3.96 7.26
CA LEU A 471 19.65 -5.38 6.89
C LEU A 471 18.84 -6.17 7.92
N SER A 472 18.94 -5.82 9.21
CA SER A 472 18.10 -6.41 10.24
C SER A 472 16.63 -6.03 10.09
N GLU A 473 16.29 -4.98 9.33
CA GLU A 473 14.92 -4.56 9.01
C GLU A 473 14.27 -5.32 7.85
N MET A 474 15.02 -6.11 7.07
CA MET A 474 14.58 -6.73 5.83
C MET A 474 14.40 -8.24 5.94
N VAL A 475 13.48 -8.82 5.16
CA VAL A 475 13.43 -10.27 4.93
C VAL A 475 14.10 -10.55 3.59
N VAL A 476 15.30 -11.13 3.66
CA VAL A 476 16.09 -11.54 2.48
C VAL A 476 16.15 -13.05 2.31
N ASP A 477 15.94 -13.79 3.41
CA ASP A 477 15.93 -15.24 3.42
C ASP A 477 14.50 -15.75 3.22
N PHE A 478 14.27 -16.46 2.13
CA PHE A 478 13.02 -17.16 1.84
C PHE A 478 13.26 -18.65 1.98
N ALA A 479 12.28 -19.38 2.49
CA ALA A 479 12.34 -20.83 2.58
C ALA A 479 12.47 -21.43 1.17
N GLY A 480 13.72 -21.65 0.74
CA GLY A 480 14.05 -22.38 -0.48
C GLY A 480 14.06 -23.88 -0.23
N TRP A 481 14.56 -24.62 -1.22
CA TRP A 481 14.75 -26.06 -1.13
C TRP A 481 16.17 -26.33 -0.64
N THR A 482 16.32 -26.82 0.60
CA THR A 482 17.62 -27.04 1.25
C THR A 482 18.26 -28.36 0.84
N ASP A 483 17.44 -29.36 0.58
CA ASP A 483 17.82 -30.73 0.22
C ASP A 483 16.65 -31.42 -0.52
N VAL A 484 16.88 -32.62 -1.05
CA VAL A 484 15.85 -33.44 -1.70
C VAL A 484 14.67 -33.69 -0.74
N GLY A 485 14.97 -33.91 0.55
CA GLY A 485 13.97 -34.14 1.59
C GLY A 485 13.01 -32.96 1.79
N SER A 486 13.45 -31.72 1.56
CA SER A 486 12.59 -30.54 1.63
C SER A 486 11.48 -30.55 0.57
N ILE A 487 11.77 -31.07 -0.63
CA ILE A 487 10.78 -31.27 -1.69
C ILE A 487 9.87 -32.46 -1.35
N SER A 488 10.44 -33.58 -0.92
CA SER A 488 9.67 -34.75 -0.48
C SER A 488 8.68 -34.42 0.64
N ALA A 489 9.10 -33.62 1.63
CA ALA A 489 8.22 -33.16 2.70
C ALA A 489 7.10 -32.25 2.20
N TYR A 490 7.35 -31.44 1.16
CA TYR A 490 6.30 -30.63 0.53
C TYR A 490 5.30 -31.49 -0.24
N LEU A 491 5.77 -32.45 -1.04
CA LEU A 491 4.91 -33.43 -1.72
C LEU A 491 4.10 -34.24 -0.72
N GLU A 492 4.68 -34.60 0.42
CA GLU A 492 3.95 -35.36 1.43
C GLU A 492 2.80 -34.57 2.06
N ARG A 493 2.99 -33.26 2.22
CA ARG A 493 1.88 -32.36 2.60
C ARG A 493 0.83 -32.23 1.50
N LEU A 494 1.22 -32.23 0.22
CA LEU A 494 0.25 -32.28 -0.88
C LEU A 494 -0.61 -33.55 -0.81
N ARG A 495 -0.02 -34.72 -0.50
CA ARG A 495 -0.74 -35.99 -0.38
C ARG A 495 -1.83 -35.95 0.69
N GLN A 496 -1.64 -35.19 1.78
CA GLN A 496 -2.63 -35.07 2.85
C GLN A 496 -3.95 -34.45 2.35
N GLY A 497 -3.90 -33.59 1.34
CA GLY A 497 -5.07 -32.97 0.72
C GLY A 497 -5.72 -33.79 -0.41
N LEU A 498 -5.17 -34.98 -0.71
CA LEU A 498 -5.62 -35.84 -1.82
C LEU A 498 -6.30 -37.11 -1.31
N ASP A 499 -7.19 -37.66 -2.14
CA ASP A 499 -7.75 -39.00 -1.98
C ASP A 499 -6.73 -40.08 -2.39
N ASN A 500 -7.05 -41.35 -2.17
CA ASN A 500 -6.11 -42.44 -2.46
C ASN A 500 -5.71 -42.50 -3.94
N GLY A 501 -6.64 -42.23 -4.86
CA GLY A 501 -6.38 -42.18 -6.30
C GLY A 501 -5.44 -41.02 -6.67
N GLY A 502 -5.72 -39.82 -6.18
CA GLY A 502 -4.88 -38.65 -6.39
C GLY A 502 -3.46 -38.80 -5.81
N ARG A 503 -3.32 -39.47 -4.66
CA ARG A 503 -1.99 -39.77 -4.07
C ARG A 503 -1.18 -40.69 -4.98
N GLN A 504 -1.78 -41.80 -5.43
CA GLN A 504 -1.11 -42.72 -6.35
C GLN A 504 -0.74 -42.00 -7.65
N ARG A 505 -1.66 -41.20 -8.21
CA ARG A 505 -1.39 -40.45 -9.44
C ARG A 505 -0.27 -39.42 -9.28
N LEU A 506 -0.20 -38.73 -8.13
CA LEU A 506 0.89 -37.81 -7.84
C LEU A 506 2.25 -38.53 -7.79
N ASP A 507 2.30 -39.73 -7.20
CA ASP A 507 3.53 -40.54 -7.14
C ASP A 507 3.96 -41.05 -8.53
N GLU A 508 3.00 -41.37 -9.40
CA GLU A 508 3.27 -41.72 -10.80
C GLU A 508 3.83 -40.53 -11.60
N LEU A 509 3.25 -39.34 -11.42
CA LEU A 509 3.64 -38.13 -12.17
C LEU A 509 4.95 -37.52 -11.66
N VAL A 510 5.21 -37.59 -10.34
CA VAL A 510 6.40 -37.02 -9.70
C VAL A 510 7.16 -38.12 -8.93
N PRO A 511 7.79 -39.07 -9.64
CA PRO A 511 8.54 -40.16 -9.01
C PRO A 511 9.79 -39.65 -8.29
N GLU A 512 10.43 -40.49 -7.46
CA GLU A 512 11.62 -40.13 -6.68
C GLU A 512 12.76 -39.55 -7.54
N GLU A 513 12.95 -40.07 -8.75
CA GLU A 513 13.94 -39.56 -9.69
C GLU A 513 13.60 -38.15 -10.22
N ALA A 514 12.31 -37.83 -10.38
CA ALA A 514 11.87 -36.47 -10.69
C ALA A 514 12.18 -35.53 -9.52
N VAL A 515 11.95 -35.95 -8.27
CA VAL A 515 12.27 -35.14 -7.07
C VAL A 515 13.77 -34.84 -6.97
N LYS A 516 14.62 -35.86 -7.16
CA LYS A 516 16.08 -35.68 -7.18
C LYS A 516 16.51 -34.72 -8.30
N THR A 517 15.89 -34.83 -9.47
CA THR A 517 16.21 -34.00 -10.64
C THR A 517 15.72 -32.56 -10.49
N LEU A 518 14.52 -32.35 -9.94
CA LEU A 518 13.98 -31.04 -9.55
C LEU A 518 14.95 -30.33 -8.61
N PHE A 519 15.40 -31.02 -7.55
CA PHE A 519 16.40 -30.47 -6.64
C PHE A 519 17.71 -30.17 -7.39
N ARG A 520 18.27 -31.13 -8.12
CA ARG A 520 19.57 -30.94 -8.78
C ARG A 520 19.60 -29.77 -9.76
N ARG A 521 18.55 -29.61 -10.57
CA ARG A 521 18.51 -28.65 -11.69
C ARG A 521 17.84 -27.32 -11.37
N LEU A 522 16.87 -27.31 -10.45
CA LEU A 522 16.04 -26.13 -10.15
C LEU A 522 16.15 -25.65 -8.68
N ARG A 523 17.05 -26.23 -7.86
CA ARG A 523 17.28 -25.77 -6.47
C ARG A 523 17.62 -24.29 -6.38
N GLY A 524 17.30 -23.70 -5.23
CA GLY A 524 17.66 -22.34 -4.85
C GLY A 524 16.50 -21.34 -4.88
N ARG A 525 15.42 -21.60 -5.62
CA ARG A 525 14.23 -20.71 -5.64
C ARG A 525 12.95 -21.53 -5.47
N PHE A 526 11.99 -20.97 -4.72
CA PHE A 526 10.69 -21.61 -4.48
C PHE A 526 9.90 -21.87 -5.77
N ARG A 527 9.64 -20.81 -6.56
CA ARG A 527 8.72 -20.83 -7.72
C ARG A 527 9.13 -21.78 -8.85
N PRO A 528 10.41 -21.90 -9.25
CA PRO A 528 10.83 -22.84 -10.28
C PRO A 528 10.40 -24.29 -10.04
N ILE A 529 10.62 -24.84 -8.84
CA ILE A 529 10.19 -26.20 -8.54
C ILE A 529 8.66 -26.28 -8.48
N ILE A 530 8.01 -25.36 -7.75
CA ILE A 530 6.56 -25.35 -7.59
C ILE A 530 5.84 -25.33 -8.93
N SER A 531 6.15 -24.35 -9.79
CA SER A 531 5.47 -24.26 -11.07
C SER A 531 5.87 -25.40 -12.01
N THR A 532 6.99 -26.11 -11.79
CA THR A 532 7.30 -27.29 -12.60
C THR A 532 6.42 -28.47 -12.17
N ILE A 533 6.19 -28.63 -10.87
CA ILE A 533 5.22 -29.61 -10.36
C ILE A 533 3.81 -29.29 -10.87
N GLU A 534 3.42 -28.01 -10.92
CA GLU A 534 2.15 -27.59 -11.55
C GLU A 534 2.06 -28.01 -13.02
N ASP A 535 3.11 -27.73 -13.82
CA ASP A 535 3.19 -28.09 -15.24
C ASP A 535 3.11 -29.63 -15.43
N ILE A 536 3.80 -30.42 -14.58
CA ILE A 536 3.76 -31.89 -14.60
C ILE A 536 2.34 -32.42 -14.32
N ILE A 537 1.69 -31.88 -13.29
CA ILE A 537 0.32 -32.28 -12.92
C ILE A 537 -0.67 -31.91 -14.03
N GLU A 538 -0.48 -30.77 -14.69
CA GLU A 538 -1.33 -30.33 -15.78
C GLU A 538 -1.18 -31.16 -17.06
N ALA A 539 0.06 -31.58 -17.37
CA ALA A 539 0.32 -32.46 -18.50
C ALA A 539 -0.28 -33.86 -18.31
N ASP A 540 -0.38 -34.32 -17.06
CA ASP A 540 -0.98 -35.60 -16.67
C ASP A 540 -0.40 -36.82 -17.44
N ASP A 541 0.90 -36.79 -17.71
CA ASP A 541 1.64 -37.87 -18.35
C ASP A 541 2.93 -38.17 -17.56
N PRO A 542 3.06 -39.38 -16.96
CA PRO A 542 4.27 -39.78 -16.22
C PRO A 542 5.56 -39.76 -17.04
N MET A 543 5.50 -39.66 -18.38
CA MET A 543 6.66 -39.62 -19.24
C MET A 543 7.22 -38.20 -19.46
N VAL A 544 6.48 -37.15 -19.11
CA VAL A 544 6.84 -35.76 -19.48
C VAL A 544 7.59 -34.98 -18.42
N TRP A 545 7.74 -35.51 -17.19
CA TRP A 545 8.35 -34.74 -16.10
C TRP A 545 9.78 -34.29 -16.40
N GLU A 546 10.57 -35.09 -17.12
CA GLU A 546 11.93 -34.73 -17.50
C GLU A 546 11.94 -33.57 -18.49
N GLU A 547 11.01 -33.57 -19.45
CA GLU A 547 10.81 -32.48 -20.39
C GLU A 547 10.36 -31.21 -19.67
N CYS A 548 9.38 -31.27 -18.78
CA CYS A 548 8.92 -30.12 -17.99
C CYS A 548 10.07 -29.47 -17.18
N ILE A 549 10.93 -30.29 -16.56
CA ILE A 549 12.11 -29.80 -15.82
C ILE A 549 13.10 -29.13 -16.78
N ARG A 550 13.42 -29.78 -17.90
CA ARG A 550 14.34 -29.24 -18.91
C ARG A 550 13.84 -27.92 -19.48
N GLU A 551 12.57 -27.84 -19.86
CA GLU A 551 11.96 -26.61 -20.34
C GLU A 551 11.98 -25.49 -19.29
N ARG A 552 11.83 -25.83 -18.01
CA ARG A 552 11.94 -24.83 -16.94
C ARG A 552 13.37 -24.34 -16.77
N GLU A 553 14.34 -25.24 -16.79
CA GLU A 553 15.77 -24.93 -16.74
C GLU A 553 16.17 -24.02 -17.93
N ASP A 554 15.73 -24.38 -19.14
CA ASP A 554 15.93 -23.57 -20.35
C ASP A 554 15.31 -22.18 -20.19
N ARG A 555 14.07 -22.07 -19.67
CA ARG A 555 13.41 -20.77 -19.42
C ARG A 555 14.15 -19.90 -18.39
N LEU A 556 14.86 -20.51 -17.45
CA LEU A 556 15.63 -19.79 -16.42
C LEU A 556 17.02 -19.37 -16.91
N THR A 557 17.58 -20.13 -17.83
CA THR A 557 18.94 -19.95 -18.36
C THR A 557 18.97 -19.21 -19.71
N THR A 558 17.82 -18.99 -20.34
CA THR A 558 17.71 -18.30 -21.65
C THR A 558 16.83 -17.05 -21.59
N ALA A 559 17.23 -16.00 -22.31
CA ALA A 559 16.43 -14.82 -22.61
C ALA A 559 16.04 -14.84 -24.10
N SER A 560 14.76 -14.57 -24.39
CA SER A 560 14.29 -14.42 -25.78
C SER A 560 14.35 -12.94 -26.16
N ILE A 561 15.22 -12.57 -27.11
CA ILE A 561 15.18 -11.24 -27.72
C ILE A 561 14.50 -11.37 -29.10
N PRO A 562 13.46 -10.57 -29.39
CA PRO A 562 12.90 -10.52 -30.73
C PRO A 562 13.94 -9.93 -31.70
N THR A 563 14.24 -10.65 -32.79
CA THR A 563 15.04 -10.10 -33.90
C THR A 563 14.15 -9.39 -34.90
N THR A 564 14.76 -8.53 -35.72
CA THR A 564 14.07 -7.76 -36.78
C THR A 564 13.31 -8.61 -37.79
N ASP A 565 13.61 -9.90 -37.87
CA ASP A 565 13.07 -10.82 -38.88
C ASP A 565 11.91 -11.67 -38.33
N GLY A 566 11.43 -11.38 -37.11
CA GLY A 566 10.34 -12.11 -36.46
C GLY A 566 10.75 -13.42 -35.79
N GLU A 567 12.00 -13.87 -35.97
CA GLU A 567 12.56 -15.03 -35.25
C GLU A 567 13.02 -14.62 -33.84
N LYS A 568 12.69 -15.45 -32.84
CA LYS A 568 13.18 -15.29 -31.46
C LYS A 568 14.58 -15.88 -31.37
N ARG A 569 15.61 -15.05 -31.28
CA ARG A 569 16.98 -15.53 -31.03
C ARG A 569 17.11 -15.88 -29.54
N ARG A 570 17.43 -17.14 -29.22
CA ARG A 570 17.76 -17.57 -27.86
C ARG A 570 19.11 -16.96 -27.49
N LEU A 571 19.15 -16.11 -26.47
CA LEU A 571 20.38 -15.66 -25.83
C LEU A 571 20.48 -16.28 -24.43
N GLU A 572 21.69 -16.46 -23.94
CA GLU A 572 21.97 -16.82 -22.55
C GLU A 572 21.41 -15.73 -21.61
N GLY A 573 20.36 -16.06 -20.86
CA GLY A 573 19.70 -15.15 -19.92
C GLY A 573 20.42 -15.14 -18.58
N ASN A 574 20.61 -13.96 -17.97
CA ASN A 574 21.30 -13.68 -16.68
C ASN A 574 22.34 -14.73 -16.22
N LEU A 575 23.14 -15.18 -17.18
CA LEU A 575 23.88 -16.43 -17.10
C LEU A 575 24.93 -16.36 -15.98
N CYS A 576 25.56 -15.20 -15.80
CA CYS A 576 26.61 -15.01 -14.81
C CYS A 576 26.11 -15.08 -13.36
N GLY A 577 24.86 -14.72 -13.08
CA GLY A 577 24.31 -14.72 -11.72
C GLY A 577 23.86 -16.11 -11.26
N GLU A 578 23.13 -16.83 -12.12
CA GLU A 578 22.69 -18.19 -11.84
C GLU A 578 23.83 -19.20 -11.99
N LEU A 579 24.71 -19.08 -12.99
CA LEU A 579 25.90 -19.92 -13.06
C LEU A 579 26.81 -19.72 -11.85
N ARG A 580 27.09 -18.47 -11.42
CA ARG A 580 27.94 -18.25 -10.24
C ARG A 580 27.31 -18.86 -8.99
N ARG A 581 26.00 -18.72 -8.79
CA ARG A 581 25.28 -19.35 -7.67
C ARG A 581 25.31 -20.89 -7.75
N MET A 582 25.08 -21.48 -8.93
CA MET A 582 25.19 -22.92 -9.16
C MET A 582 26.63 -23.42 -8.95
N PHE A 583 27.64 -22.70 -9.45
CA PHE A 583 29.06 -23.02 -9.28
C PHE A 583 29.51 -22.93 -7.82
N ASP A 584 29.06 -21.92 -7.08
CA ASP A 584 29.40 -21.76 -5.66
C ASP A 584 28.78 -22.88 -4.79
N HIS A 585 27.58 -23.37 -5.16
CA HIS A 585 26.95 -24.50 -4.46
C HIS A 585 27.54 -25.85 -4.86
N VAL A 586 27.89 -26.04 -6.13
CA VAL A 586 28.65 -27.22 -6.58
C VAL A 586 30.01 -27.27 -5.89
N ARG A 587 30.67 -26.13 -5.66
CA ARG A 587 31.92 -26.05 -4.87
C ARG A 587 31.74 -26.41 -3.40
N GLN A 588 30.58 -26.11 -2.80
CA GLN A 588 30.25 -26.52 -1.43
C GLN A 588 29.96 -28.03 -1.33
N ASP A 589 29.30 -28.62 -2.35
CA ASP A 589 29.07 -30.08 -2.44
C ASP A 589 30.36 -30.86 -2.78
N GLN A 590 31.32 -30.25 -3.50
CA GLN A 590 32.61 -30.82 -3.90
C GLN A 590 33.63 -31.00 -2.76
N GLY A 591 33.26 -30.68 -1.51
CA GLY A 591 33.92 -31.26 -0.33
C GLY A 591 33.78 -32.79 -0.27
N SER A 592 32.86 -33.37 -1.05
CA SER A 592 32.75 -34.80 -1.32
C SER A 592 33.11 -35.12 -2.77
N VAL A 593 34.36 -35.54 -2.95
CA VAL A 593 34.99 -36.28 -4.07
C VAL A 593 34.15 -36.47 -5.35
N ALA A 594 34.52 -35.77 -6.43
CA ALA A 594 34.81 -36.29 -7.78
C ALA A 594 34.48 -35.27 -8.90
N PHE A 595 35.48 -34.55 -9.40
CA PHE A 595 35.44 -33.89 -10.72
C PHE A 595 36.84 -33.91 -11.33
N ALA A 596 37.16 -35.00 -12.03
CA ALA A 596 38.36 -35.13 -12.85
C ALA A 596 37.97 -35.62 -14.24
N GLU A 597 37.03 -34.93 -14.90
CA GLU A 597 36.65 -35.30 -16.28
C GLU A 597 35.93 -34.15 -17.01
N PHE A 598 36.42 -32.91 -16.90
CA PHE A 598 36.10 -31.84 -17.87
C PHE A 598 37.33 -30.93 -18.04
N ARG A 599 38.37 -31.51 -18.63
CA ARG A 599 39.41 -30.79 -19.35
C ARG A 599 39.57 -31.48 -20.70
N ASN A 600 38.77 -31.04 -21.67
CA ASN A 600 39.13 -30.86 -23.08
C ASN A 600 37.97 -30.18 -23.80
#